data_AF-A0A556RDN3-F1
#
_entry.id   AF-A0A556RDN3-F1
#
_cell.length_a   1.000
_cell.length_b   1.000
_cell.length_c   1.000
_cell.angle_alpha   90.00
_cell.angle_beta   90.00
_cell.angle_gamma   90.00
#
_symmetry.space_group_name_H-M   'P 1'
#
loop_
_entity.id
_entity.type
_entity.pdbx_description
1 polymer ?
#
loop_
_entity_poly.entity_id
_entity_poly.type
_entity_poly.pdbx_seq_one_letter_code
_entity_poly.pdbx_strand_id
1 'polypeptide(L)' 'MGLNIQRRRAALHYSQEFVAYNANLSRFAYQQLEHGQSRPGSPANPSLINIMAVAQVLNVSLDELLPDPWPDLHAK' A
#
# COMPACT_ATOMS: atom_id res chain seq x y z
N MET A 1 -5.14 -0.01 5.11
CA MET A 1 -3.89 0.03 4.33
C MET A 1 -3.97 0.92 3.09
N GLY A 2 -4.77 0.60 2.06
CA GLY A 2 -4.81 1.38 0.81
C GLY A 2 -5.01 2.90 0.99
N LEU A 3 -5.95 3.28 1.87
CA LEU A 3 -6.16 4.69 2.23
C LEU A 3 -4.95 5.36 2.90
N ASN A 4 -4.21 4.65 3.75
CA ASN A 4 -3.01 5.18 4.41
C ASN A 4 -1.90 5.42 3.38
N ILE A 5 -1.71 4.48 2.44
CA ILE A 5 -0.80 4.61 1.30
C ILE A 5 -1.16 5.86 0.47
N GLN A 6 -2.43 6.01 0.10
CA GLN A 6 -2.90 7.17 -0.67
C GLN A 6 -2.63 8.49 0.06
N ARG A 7 -3.00 8.57 1.34
CA ARG A 7 -2.82 9.78 2.17
C ARG A 7 -1.35 10.16 2.26
N ARG A 8 -0.47 9.19 2.53
CA ARG A 8 0.97 9.46 2.63
C ARG A 8 1.57 9.87 1.29
N ARG A 9 1.21 9.20 0.19
CA ARG A 9 1.63 9.58 -1.17
C ARG A 9 1.21 11.01 -1.48
N ALA A 10 -0.05 11.37 -1.22
CA ALA A 10 -0.58 12.70 -1.48
C ALA A 10 0.12 13.79 -0.65
N ALA A 11 0.41 13.51 0.62
CA ALA A 11 1.16 14.43 1.50
C ALA A 11 2.60 14.69 1.02
N LEU A 12 3.20 13.74 0.31
CA LEU A 12 4.53 13.86 -0.32
C LEU A 12 4.49 14.42 -1.75
N HIS A 13 3.29 14.73 -2.27
CA HIS A 13 3.08 15.17 -3.66
C HIS A 13 3.61 14.18 -4.72
N TYR A 14 3.66 12.89 -4.41
CA TYR A 14 4.09 11.86 -5.36
C TYR A 14 2.94 11.40 -6.26
N SER A 15 3.24 11.15 -7.53
CA SER A 15 2.30 10.47 -8.43
C SER A 15 2.27 8.96 -8.17
N GLN A 16 1.24 8.27 -8.65
CA GLN A 16 1.18 6.80 -8.56
C GLN A 16 2.34 6.15 -9.33
N GLU A 17 2.67 6.73 -10.49
CA GLU A 17 3.74 6.28 -11.36
C GLU A 17 5.11 6.43 -10.69
N PHE A 18 5.33 7.54 -9.97
CA PHE A 18 6.56 7.78 -9.21
C PHE A 18 6.75 6.70 -8.13
N VAL A 19 5.72 6.42 -7.34
CA VAL A 19 5.84 5.42 -6.27
C VAL A 19 6.00 4.02 -6.86
N ALA A 20 5.23 3.66 -7.88
CA ALA A 20 5.34 2.36 -8.55
C ALA A 20 6.76 2.12 -9.10
N TYR A 21 7.31 3.10 -9.82
CA TYR A 21 8.65 3.01 -10.40
C TYR A 21 9.72 2.81 -9.32
N ASN A 22 9.72 3.65 -8.27
CA ASN A 22 10.73 3.58 -7.21
C ASN A 22 10.56 2.36 -6.30
N ALA A 23 9.34 1.80 -6.19
CA ALA A 23 9.08 0.56 -5.45
C ALA A 23 9.33 -0.70 -6.29
N ASN A 24 9.80 -0.56 -7.54
CA ASN A 24 9.94 -1.65 -8.51
C ASN A 24 8.63 -2.45 -8.71
N LEU A 25 7.50 -1.73 -8.79
CA LEU A 25 6.17 -2.27 -9.03
C LEU A 25 5.65 -1.81 -10.39
N SER A 26 4.81 -2.63 -11.02
CA SER A 26 3.98 -2.11 -12.11
C SER A 26 2.98 -1.08 -11.57
N ARG A 27 2.61 -0.10 -12.40
CA ARG A 27 1.57 0.88 -12.06
C ARG A 27 0.26 0.18 -11.64
N PHE A 28 -0.10 -0.91 -12.33
CA PHE A 28 -1.29 -1.70 -12.01
C PHE A 28 -1.22 -2.38 -10.64
N ALA A 29 -0.06 -2.92 -10.24
CA ALA A 29 0.13 -3.50 -8.92
C ALA A 29 0.04 -2.43 -7.82
N TYR A 30 0.63 -1.26 -8.04
CA TYR A 30 0.51 -0.13 -7.10
C TYR A 30 -0.94 0.37 -6.99
N GLN A 31 -1.68 0.44 -8.09
CA GLN A 31 -3.08 0.82 -8.08
C GLN A 31 -3.94 -0.15 -7.26
N GLN A 32 -3.77 -1.46 -7.42
CA GLN A 32 -4.49 -2.45 -6.61
C GLN A 32 -4.18 -2.30 -5.11
N LEU A 33 -2.92 -2.02 -4.77
CA LEU A 33 -2.49 -1.72 -3.40
C LEU A 33 -3.21 -0.49 -2.84
N GLU A 34 -3.22 0.62 -3.57
CA GLU A 34 -3.82 1.89 -3.12
C GLU A 34 -5.35 1.79 -3.02
N HIS A 35 -6.01 1.08 -3.93
CA HIS A 35 -7.45 0.79 -3.86
C HIS A 35 -7.81 -0.25 -2.79
N GLY A 36 -6.83 -1.02 -2.31
CA GLY A 36 -7.06 -2.14 -1.41
C GLY A 36 -7.84 -3.30 -2.02
N GLN A 37 -7.94 -3.37 -3.36
CA GLN A 37 -8.68 -4.39 -4.10
C GLN A 37 -7.80 -4.98 -5.21
N SER A 38 -7.80 -6.31 -5.33
CA SER A 38 -7.15 -6.99 -6.46
C SER A 38 -8.01 -6.99 -7.73
N ARG A 39 -9.33 -7.04 -7.52
CA ARG A 39 -10.38 -6.90 -8.52
C ARG A 39 -11.64 -6.39 -7.81
N PRO A 40 -12.64 -5.86 -8.52
CA PRO A 40 -13.84 -5.32 -7.89
C PRO A 40 -14.45 -6.30 -6.87
N GLY A 41 -14.57 -5.86 -5.63
CA GLY A 41 -15.13 -6.66 -4.53
C GLY A 41 -14.21 -7.72 -3.93
N SER A 42 -12.98 -7.90 -4.43
CA SER A 42 -11.96 -8.78 -3.84
C SER A 42 -10.86 -7.96 -3.16
N PRO A 43 -10.56 -8.18 -1.87
CA PRO A 43 -9.45 -7.53 -1.19
C PRO A 43 -8.12 -7.75 -1.94
N ALA A 44 -7.24 -6.75 -1.88
CA ALA A 44 -5.85 -6.92 -2.32
C ALA A 44 -5.12 -7.87 -1.35
N ASN A 45 -4.29 -8.77 -1.89
CA ASN A 45 -3.39 -9.62 -1.13
C ASN A 45 -1.94 -9.43 -1.60
N PRO A 46 -1.31 -8.28 -1.28
CA PRO A 46 0.07 -8.01 -1.64
C PRO A 46 1.05 -8.84 -0.81
N SER A 47 2.22 -9.13 -1.38
CA SER A 47 3.33 -9.70 -0.60
C SER A 47 3.86 -8.68 0.42
N LEU A 48 4.41 -9.17 1.54
CA LEU A 48 5.09 -8.32 2.52
C LEU A 48 6.24 -7.52 1.87
N ILE A 49 6.93 -8.11 0.89
CA ILE A 49 8.00 -7.45 0.13
C ILE A 49 7.49 -6.22 -0.60
N ASN A 50 6.32 -6.29 -1.25
CA ASN A 50 5.74 -5.15 -1.95
C ASN A 50 5.32 -4.04 -0.98
N ILE A 51 4.79 -4.42 0.20
CA ILE A 51 4.45 -3.46 1.25
C ILE A 51 5.72 -2.75 1.75
N MET A 52 6.79 -3.50 2.03
CA MET A 52 8.09 -2.93 2.46
C MET A 52 8.66 -1.97 1.41
N ALA A 53 8.64 -2.34 0.13
CA ALA A 53 9.12 -1.47 -0.94
C ALA A 53 8.34 -0.14 -1.01
N VAL A 54 7.02 -0.19 -0.89
CA VAL A 54 6.18 1.03 -0.84
C VAL A 54 6.47 1.86 0.41
N ALA A 55 6.64 1.23 1.58
CA ALA A 55 6.98 1.93 2.82
C ALA A 55 8.31 2.69 2.71
N GLN A 56 9.32 2.07 2.09
CA GLN A 56 10.63 2.70 1.84
C GLN A 56 10.49 3.95 0.96
N VAL A 57 9.75 3.87 -0.15
CA VAL A 57 9.54 5.02 -1.04
C VAL A 57 8.75 6.15 -0.36
N LEU A 58 7.77 5.79 0.48
CA LEU A 58 6.95 6.76 1.21
C LEU A 58 7.59 7.27 2.51
N ASN A 59 8.80 6.78 2.83
CA ASN A 59 9.56 7.13 4.02
C ASN A 59 8.70 7.07 5.29
N VAL A 60 8.12 5.90 5.53
CA VAL A 60 7.30 5.56 6.71
C VAL A 60 7.64 4.17 7.20
N SER A 61 7.32 3.89 8.46
CA SER A 61 7.36 2.53 8.99
C SER A 61 6.21 1.68 8.43
N LEU A 62 6.29 0.36 8.63
CA LEU A 62 5.25 -0.55 8.16
C LEU A 62 3.92 -0.34 8.90
N ASP A 63 3.99 -0.08 10.22
CA ASP A 63 2.83 0.15 11.08
C ASP A 63 2.04 1.41 10.68
N GLU A 64 2.70 2.46 10.18
CA GLU A 64 2.03 3.65 9.64
C GLU A 64 1.20 3.35 8.36
N LEU A 65 1.56 2.31 7.60
CA LEU A 65 0.78 1.88 6.44
C LEU A 65 -0.38 0.95 6.81
N LEU A 66 -0.22 0.15 7.86
CA LEU A 66 -1.22 -0.80 8.31
C LEU A 66 -2.40 -0.07 9.00
N PRO A 67 -3.60 -0.66 8.98
CA PRO A 67 -4.72 -0.14 9.77
C PRO A 67 -4.42 -0.28 11.28
N ASP A 68 -4.85 0.71 12.06
CA ASP A 68 -4.79 0.72 13.53
C ASP A 68 -6.23 0.80 14.08
N PRO A 69 -6.66 -0.11 14.98
CA PRO A 69 -5.91 -1.26 15.48
C PRO A 69 -5.60 -2.29 14.40
N TRP A 70 -4.51 -3.03 14.60
CA TRP A 70 -4.18 -4.16 13.74
C TRP A 70 -5.34 -5.18 13.74
N PRO A 71 -5.63 -5.81 12.59
CA PRO A 71 -6.67 -6.83 12.53
C PRO A 71 -6.28 -8.01 13.43
N ASP A 72 -7.25 -8.48 14.22
CA ASP A 72 -7.08 -9.69 15.01
C ASP A 72 -7.12 -10.92 14.08
N LEU A 73 -5.96 -11.55 13.90
CA LEU A 73 -5.81 -12.75 13.07
C LEU A 73 -6.21 -14.03 13.80
N HIS A 74 -6.55 -13.96 15.10
CA HIS A 74 -7.10 -15.08 15.86
C HIS A 74 -8.62 -15.23 15.68
N ALA A 75 -9.30 -14.15 15.29
CA ALA A 75 -10.71 -14.16 14.95
C ALA A 75 -10.89 -14.90 13.61
N LYS A 76 -11.39 -16.13 13.66
CA LYS A 76 -11.79 -16.90 12.47
C LYS A 76 -13.04 -16.33 11.81
#